data_AF-A0A951KNF2-F1
#
_entry.id   AF-A0A951KNF2-F1
#
_cell.length_a   1.000
_cell.length_b   1.000
_cell.length_c   1.000
_cell.angle_alpha   90.00
_cell.angle_beta   90.00
_cell.angle_gamma   90.00
#
_symmetry.space_group_name_H-M   'P 1'
#
loop_
_entity.id
_entity.type
_entity.pdbx_description
1 polymer ?
#
loop_
_entity_poly.entity_id
_entity_poly.type
_entity_poly.pdbx_seq_one_letter_code
_entity_poly.pdbx_strand_id
1 'polypeptide(L)'
;MDYYKKFLRDRNWPFEYPMPFFSPTPNERIRVQRGFFTVHGNSNKPLEKICAKHVQQVLIPKDAIPEAIEFLKLAGIDHNFLFPDQEGWLKKVEQDYFYAPEELPEP
;
A
#
# COMPACT_ATOMS: atom_id res chain seq x y z
N MET A 1 19.07 2.65 16.32
CA MET A 1 18.87 1.21 16.53
C MET A 1 19.24 0.48 15.25
N ASP A 2 20.10 -0.53 15.30
CA ASP A 2 20.56 -1.28 14.12
C ASP A 2 19.57 -2.41 13.77
N TYR A 3 18.61 -2.09 12.90
CA TYR A 3 17.60 -3.05 12.40
C TYR A 3 18.26 -4.20 11.66
N TYR A 4 19.20 -3.92 10.76
CA TYR A 4 19.85 -4.92 9.92
C TYR A 4 20.52 -5.99 10.79
N LYS A 5 21.31 -5.57 11.79
CA LYS A 5 21.97 -6.50 12.69
C LYS A 5 20.99 -7.30 13.54
N LYS A 6 20.01 -6.66 14.18
CA LYS A 6 19.11 -7.36 15.12
C LYS A 6 18.09 -8.25 14.42
N PHE A 7 17.56 -7.82 13.28
CA PHE A 7 16.46 -8.50 12.59
C PHE A 7 16.98 -9.49 11.54
N LEU A 8 17.93 -9.08 10.69
CA LEU A 8 18.40 -9.93 9.57
C LEU A 8 19.58 -10.83 9.95
N ARG A 9 20.53 -10.32 10.75
CA ARG A 9 21.74 -11.08 11.11
C ARG A 9 21.57 -11.94 12.35
N ASP A 10 21.30 -11.30 13.48
CA ASP A 10 21.32 -11.93 14.80
C ASP A 10 19.94 -12.53 15.17
N ARG A 11 18.88 -12.20 14.40
CA ARG A 11 17.47 -12.64 14.58
C ARG A 11 16.97 -12.54 16.03
N ASN A 12 17.47 -11.55 16.77
CA ASN A 12 17.16 -11.31 18.17
C ASN A 12 16.42 -9.96 18.29
N TRP A 13 15.21 -9.93 17.73
CA TRP A 13 14.39 -8.73 17.75
C TRP A 13 13.73 -8.57 19.13
N PRO A 14 14.00 -7.46 19.86
CA PRO A 14 13.63 -7.36 21.27
C PRO A 14 12.19 -6.87 21.50
N PHE A 15 11.44 -6.54 20.45
CA PHE A 15 10.10 -5.97 20.61
C PHE A 15 9.01 -6.99 20.33
N GLU A 16 8.06 -7.06 21.25
CA GLU A 16 6.88 -7.90 21.12
C GLU A 16 5.85 -7.28 20.17
N TYR A 17 5.63 -5.97 20.28
CA TYR A 17 4.61 -5.24 19.53
C TYR A 17 5.16 -4.54 18.28
N PRO A 18 4.32 -4.32 17.25
CA PRO A 18 4.72 -3.59 16.06
C PRO A 18 5.20 -2.17 16.38
N MET A 19 6.28 -1.76 15.72
CA MET A 19 6.83 -0.41 15.86
C MET A 19 6.68 0.35 14.54
N PRO A 20 6.19 1.61 14.54
CA PRO A 20 6.14 2.41 13.33
C PRO A 20 7.56 2.65 12.79
N PHE A 21 7.71 2.50 11.49
CA PHE A 21 8.95 2.75 10.77
C PHE A 21 8.75 3.90 9.78
N PHE A 22 9.63 4.89 9.91
CA PHE A 22 9.72 5.99 8.97
C PHE A 22 11.01 5.83 8.17
N SER A 23 10.88 5.58 6.87
CA SER A 23 12.06 5.54 5.99
C SER A 23 12.66 6.94 5.91
N PRO A 24 13.95 7.14 6.19
CA PRO A 24 14.60 8.44 6.03
C PRO A 24 14.69 8.86 4.56
N THR A 25 14.63 7.91 3.62
CA THR A 25 14.69 8.12 2.18
C THR A 25 13.54 7.36 1.50
N PRO A 26 12.29 7.84 1.61
CA PRO A 26 11.17 7.19 0.94
C PRO A 26 11.28 7.43 -0.57
N ASN A 27 11.05 6.38 -1.36
CA ASN A 27 10.88 6.56 -2.81
C ASN A 27 9.56 7.32 -3.10
N GLU A 28 9.38 7.77 -4.33
CA GLU A 28 8.21 8.58 -4.71
C GLU A 28 6.89 7.86 -4.49
N ARG A 29 6.85 6.54 -4.75
CA ARG A 29 5.69 5.69 -4.51
C ARG A 29 5.23 5.73 -3.05
N ILE A 30 6.14 5.54 -2.10
CA ILE A 30 5.86 5.63 -0.65
C ILE A 30 5.37 7.03 -0.28
N ARG A 31 5.96 8.08 -0.87
CA ARG A 31 5.57 9.47 -0.63
C ARG A 31 4.14 9.77 -1.10
N VAL A 32 3.77 9.36 -2.32
CA VAL A 32 2.45 9.62 -2.89
C VAL A 32 1.37 8.87 -2.13
N GLN A 33 1.61 7.61 -1.78
CA GLN A 33 0.67 6.78 -1.02
C GLN A 33 0.52 7.23 0.45
N ARG A 34 1.37 8.16 0.92
CA ARG A 34 1.50 8.53 2.34
C ARG A 34 1.59 7.27 3.22
N GLY A 35 2.29 6.26 2.70
CA GLY A 35 2.35 4.94 3.30
C GLY A 35 3.20 4.97 4.56
N PHE A 36 2.64 4.48 5.67
CA PHE A 36 3.38 4.21 6.89
C PHE A 36 3.56 2.72 7.04
N PHE A 37 4.75 2.30 7.44
CA PHE A 37 5.08 0.90 7.64
C PHE A 37 5.28 0.61 9.11
N THR A 38 5.08 -0.65 9.49
CA THR A 38 5.44 -1.14 10.82
C THR A 38 6.46 -2.27 10.70
N VAL A 39 7.47 -2.26 11.56
CA VAL A 39 8.28 -3.45 11.80
C VAL A 39 7.51 -4.30 12.80
N HIS A 40 7.06 -5.48 12.36
CA HIS A 40 6.35 -6.40 13.22
C HIS A 40 7.28 -6.95 14.31
N GLY A 41 6.76 -6.97 15.54
CA GLY A 41 7.42 -7.63 16.67
C GLY A 41 7.22 -9.15 16.64
N ASN A 42 7.51 -9.81 17.75
CA ASN A 42 7.38 -11.27 17.86
C ASN A 42 5.93 -11.76 18.01
N SER A 43 4.98 -10.87 18.32
CA SER A 43 3.56 -11.22 18.42
C SER A 43 2.93 -11.45 17.04
N ASN A 44 2.39 -12.65 16.83
CA ASN A 44 1.59 -13.00 15.66
C ASN A 44 0.12 -12.58 15.74
N LYS A 45 -0.29 -11.89 16.81
CA LYS A 45 -1.66 -11.38 16.93
C LYS A 45 -1.93 -10.32 15.86
N PRO A 46 -3.16 -10.22 15.35
CA PRO A 46 -3.47 -9.25 14.31
C PRO A 46 -3.61 -7.83 14.89
N LEU A 47 -3.38 -6.81 14.05
CA LEU A 47 -3.24 -5.41 14.48
C LEU A 47 -4.51 -4.86 15.15
N GLU A 48 -5.68 -5.25 14.69
CA GLU A 48 -6.97 -4.87 15.26
C GLU A 48 -7.17 -5.40 16.69
N LYS A 49 -6.41 -6.43 17.10
CA LYS A 49 -6.38 -6.92 18.48
C LYS A 49 -5.32 -6.22 19.33
N ILE A 50 -4.16 -5.92 18.75
CA ILE A 50 -3.05 -5.26 19.47
C ILE A 50 -3.35 -3.78 19.71
N CYS A 51 -3.88 -3.08 18.70
CA CYS A 51 -4.07 -1.63 18.68
C CYS A 51 -5.53 -1.25 18.42
N ALA A 52 -6.49 -1.96 19.02
CA ALA A 52 -7.94 -1.83 18.74
C ALA A 52 -8.49 -0.39 18.83
N LYS A 53 -7.88 0.49 19.65
CA LYS A 53 -8.31 1.89 19.78
C LYS A 53 -7.84 2.81 18.65
N HIS A 54 -6.84 2.38 17.87
CA HIS A 54 -6.17 3.21 16.87
C HIS A 54 -6.25 2.61 15.45
N VAL A 55 -6.81 1.41 15.32
CA VAL A 55 -6.96 0.71 14.04
C VAL A 55 -8.44 0.53 13.76
N GLN A 56 -8.88 1.00 12.58
CA GLN A 56 -10.23 0.81 12.08
C GLN A 56 -10.17 0.10 10.74
N GLN A 57 -10.94 -0.98 10.61
CA GLN A 57 -11.14 -1.64 9.34
C GLN A 57 -12.22 -0.91 8.55
N VAL A 58 -11.95 -0.62 7.27
CA VAL A 58 -12.93 -0.12 6.32
C VAL A 58 -13.20 -1.24 5.33
N LEU A 59 -14.42 -1.79 5.39
CA LEU A 59 -14.86 -2.80 4.43
C LEU A 59 -15.40 -2.10 3.19
N ILE A 60 -14.87 -2.45 2.03
CA ILE A 60 -15.35 -1.96 0.73
C ILE A 60 -16.27 -3.03 0.12
N PRO A 61 -17.57 -2.75 -0.05
CA PRO A 61 -18.49 -3.66 -0.73
C PRO A 61 -18.01 -3.95 -2.16
N LYS A 62 -18.14 -5.20 -2.62
CA LYS A 62 -17.66 -5.61 -3.95
C LYS A 62 -18.40 -4.90 -5.09
N ASP A 63 -19.69 -4.70 -4.90
CA ASP A 63 -20.59 -3.97 -5.78
C ASP A 63 -20.24 -2.49 -5.89
N ALA A 64 -19.56 -1.90 -4.90
CA ALA A 64 -19.10 -0.51 -4.94
C ALA A 64 -17.74 -0.33 -5.63
N ILE A 65 -17.06 -1.41 -6.02
CA ILE A 65 -15.73 -1.33 -6.65
C ILE A 65 -15.75 -0.54 -7.96
N PRO A 66 -16.68 -0.77 -8.90
CA PRO A 66 -16.69 -0.05 -10.17
C PRO A 66 -16.84 1.46 -9.99
N GLU A 67 -17.79 1.91 -9.18
CA GLU A 67 -18.04 3.33 -8.91
C GLU A 67 -16.89 3.97 -8.12
N ALA A 68 -16.29 3.25 -7.18
CA ALA A 68 -15.12 3.73 -6.46
C ALA A 68 -13.92 3.95 -7.39
N ILE A 69 -13.68 3.03 -8.32
CA ILE A 69 -12.61 3.17 -9.32
C ILE A 69 -12.90 4.38 -10.22
N GLU A 70 -14.14 4.53 -10.71
CA GLU A 70 -14.52 5.66 -11.55
C GLU A 70 -14.38 7.00 -10.83
N PHE A 71 -14.83 7.06 -9.57
CA PHE A 71 -14.64 8.23 -8.71
C PHE A 71 -13.15 8.59 -8.58
N LEU A 72 -12.28 7.60 -8.31
CA LEU A 72 -10.85 7.83 -8.18
C LEU A 72 -10.24 8.36 -9.47
N LYS A 73 -10.63 7.80 -10.62
CA LYS A 73 -10.21 8.31 -11.95
C LYS A 73 -10.61 9.76 -12.16
N LEU A 74 -11.89 10.10 -11.91
CA LEU A 74 -12.40 11.47 -12.02
C LEU A 74 -11.72 12.44 -11.04
N ALA A 75 -11.30 11.95 -9.87
CA ALA A 75 -10.52 12.71 -8.89
C ALA A 75 -9.03 12.85 -9.26
N GLY A 76 -8.58 12.29 -10.39
CA GLY A 76 -7.18 12.30 -10.83
C GLY A 76 -6.28 11.34 -10.05
N ILE A 77 -6.86 10.39 -9.32
CA ILE A 77 -6.14 9.32 -8.61
C ILE A 77 -6.12 8.10 -9.53
N ASP A 78 -5.22 8.13 -10.51
CA ASP A 78 -5.02 7.07 -11.49
C ASP A 78 -3.77 6.22 -11.20
N HIS A 79 -3.47 5.27 -12.07
CA HIS A 79 -2.33 4.37 -11.89
C HIS A 79 -0.99 5.12 -11.89
N ASN A 80 -0.84 6.14 -12.73
CA ASN A 80 0.36 6.97 -12.79
C ASN A 80 0.50 7.86 -11.56
N PHE A 81 -0.61 8.31 -10.97
CA PHE A 81 -0.58 9.01 -9.68
C PHE A 81 0.00 8.10 -8.59
N LEU A 82 -0.50 6.86 -8.46
CA LEU A 82 -0.03 5.92 -7.43
C LEU A 82 1.40 5.40 -7.68
N PHE A 83 1.77 5.29 -8.95
CA PHE A 83 3.05 4.79 -9.42
C PHE A 83 3.69 5.81 -10.37
N PRO A 84 4.33 6.86 -9.84
CA PRO A 84 4.90 7.94 -10.64
C PRO A 84 6.22 7.53 -11.33
N ASP A 85 6.31 6.28 -11.77
CA ASP A 85 7.44 5.73 -12.50
C ASP A 85 7.04 5.45 -13.96
N GLN A 86 8.02 5.06 -14.78
CA GLN A 86 7.79 4.79 -16.20
C GLN A 86 6.76 3.68 -16.42
N GLU A 87 6.72 2.68 -15.53
CA GLU A 87 5.76 1.58 -15.61
C GLU A 87 4.34 2.09 -15.35
N GLY A 88 4.15 2.94 -14.34
CA GLY A 88 2.85 3.51 -14.03
C GLY A 88 2.32 4.42 -15.13
N TRP A 89 3.20 5.19 -15.79
CA TRP A 89 2.84 5.98 -16.97
C TRP A 89 2.42 5.09 -18.15
N LEU A 90 3.20 4.05 -18.46
CA LEU A 90 2.89 3.14 -19.56
C LEU A 90 1.54 2.46 -19.36
N LYS A 91 1.25 1.95 -18.15
CA LYS A 91 -0.04 1.34 -17.82
C LYS A 91 -1.21 2.31 -17.92
N LYS A 92 -1.02 3.57 -17.54
CA LYS A 92 -2.04 4.59 -17.74
C LYS A 92 -2.34 4.78 -19.24
N VAL A 93 -1.31 4.95 -20.06
CA VAL A 93 -1.47 5.14 -21.50
C VAL A 93 -2.13 3.93 -22.14
N GLU A 94 -1.73 2.73 -21.73
CA GLU A 94 -2.32 1.46 -22.13
C GLU A 94 -3.83 1.41 -21.86
N GLN A 95 -4.25 1.80 -20.65
CA GLN A 95 -5.67 1.84 -20.25
C GLN A 95 -6.47 2.94 -20.93
N ASP A 96 -5.86 4.12 -21.14
CA ASP A 96 -6.57 5.30 -21.66
C ASP A 96 -6.67 5.31 -23.19
N TYR A 97 -5.71 4.69 -23.90
CA TYR A 97 -5.58 4.82 -25.35
C TYR A 97 -5.56 3.49 -26.12
N PHE A 98 -5.20 2.38 -25.49
CA PHE A 98 -4.97 1.11 -26.19
C PHE A 98 -6.00 0.02 -25.89
N TYR A 99 -6.72 0.08 -24.76
CA TYR A 99 -7.80 -0.87 -24.44
C TYR A 99 -9.14 -0.15 -24.29
N ALA A 100 -10.13 -0.58 -25.07
CA ALA A 100 -11.53 -0.27 -24.77
C ALA A 100 -11.99 -1.12 -23.56
N PRO A 101 -12.92 -0.63 -22.71
CA PRO A 101 -13.43 -1.38 -21.55
C PRO A 101 -13.96 -2.78 -21.88
N GLU A 102 -14.32 -3.02 -23.14
CA GLU A 102 -14.87 -4.27 -23.68
C GLU A 102 -13.79 -5.32 -24.00
N GLU A 103 -12.50 -4.94 -24.00
CA GLU A 103 -11.38 -5.79 -24.46
C GLU A 103 -10.47 -6.27 -23.33
N LEU A 104 -10.77 -5.93 -22.07
CA LEU A 104 -9.98 -6.39 -20.94
C LEU A 104 -10.32 -7.87 -20.63
N PRO A 105 -9.34 -8.79 -20.61
CA PRO A 105 -9.55 -10.15 -20.16
C PRO A 105 -9.94 -10.14 -18.67
N GLU A 106 -10.94 -10.95 -18.30
CA GLU A 106 -11.31 -11.11 -16.89
C GLU A 106 -10.12 -11.60 -16.05
N PRO A 107 -10.01 -11.15 -14.78
CA PRO A 107 -8.86 -11.41 -13.92
C PRO A 107 -8.69 -12.88 -13.51
#